data_AF-A0A937NC87-F1
#
_entry.id   AF-A0A937NC87-F1
#
_cell.length_a   1.000
_cell.length_b   1.000
_cell.length_c   1.000
_cell.angle_alpha   90.00
_cell.angle_beta   90.00
_cell.angle_gamma   90.00
#
_symmetry.space_group_name_H-M   'P 1'
#
loop_
_entity.id
_entity.type
_entity.pdbx_description
1 polymer ?
#
loop_
_entity_poly.entity_id
_entity_poly.type
_entity_poly.pdbx_seq_one_letter_code
_entity_poly.pdbx_strand_id
1 'polypeptide(L)'
;MSAMPRLNHWLKSRRQRRADRRRMRETRSRRRRTLFEQLEDRTLLAIVWWDGGAGTSNWDDAANWIDVDGDGLDDLPGLNDDVIINDGDANTTFTVNISGGTHGVNTLDCHEQLDVSGGSVDIADTSEITSLTLRGGTLSGAGDLTITDQFTWEGRPNAPGTMTGTGTTTVAAGATLNLSGTYSRVLDGRRLVIAEATGTAPAAEAIWTGSSNIMLDNGAEFENAGTFDIQSEYTTIQHGGNGAVSTFSNTGTLR
;
A
#
# COMPACT_ATOMS: atom_id res chain seq x y z
N MET A 1 -83.94 -10.84 -60.49
CA MET A 1 -83.17 -10.07 -61.48
C MET A 1 -81.70 -10.32 -61.24
N SER A 2 -81.00 -10.86 -62.26
CA SER A 2 -79.54 -10.90 -62.52
C SER A 2 -78.58 -11.33 -61.40
N ALA A 3 -77.56 -12.16 -61.60
CA ALA A 3 -77.10 -12.98 -62.72
C ALA A 3 -76.08 -14.01 -62.16
N MET A 4 -76.07 -15.20 -62.75
CA MET A 4 -75.10 -16.31 -62.63
C MET A 4 -73.68 -15.91 -63.11
N PRO A 5 -72.57 -16.73 -63.06
CA PRO A 5 -72.51 -18.21 -63.07
C PRO A 5 -71.33 -18.90 -62.31
N ARG A 6 -71.47 -20.19 -61.92
CA ARG A 6 -70.82 -21.43 -62.44
C ARG A 6 -69.28 -21.52 -62.27
N LEU A 7 -68.61 -22.66 -62.06
CA LEU A 7 -68.90 -24.07 -62.30
C LEU A 7 -67.92 -24.94 -61.46
N ASN A 8 -68.38 -26.12 -61.04
CA ASN A 8 -67.60 -27.27 -60.52
C ASN A 8 -66.58 -27.78 -61.58
N HIS A 9 -65.63 -28.70 -61.39
CA HIS A 9 -65.47 -29.84 -60.49
C HIS A 9 -64.11 -30.54 -60.79
N TRP A 10 -63.61 -31.29 -59.81
CA TRP A 10 -63.00 -32.65 -59.93
C TRP A 10 -61.57 -32.93 -60.47
N LEU A 11 -60.67 -33.17 -59.50
CA LEU A 11 -59.87 -34.38 -59.19
C LEU A 11 -58.91 -35.09 -60.20
N LYS A 12 -57.75 -35.40 -59.61
CA LYS A 12 -56.95 -36.65 -59.63
C LYS A 12 -55.99 -36.94 -60.81
N SER A 13 -54.70 -36.78 -60.48
CA SER A 13 -53.77 -37.87 -60.13
C SER A 13 -52.51 -38.07 -60.99
N ARG A 14 -51.42 -38.26 -60.24
CA ARG A 14 -50.30 -39.21 -60.41
C ARG A 14 -49.36 -39.13 -61.64
N ARG A 15 -48.08 -38.93 -61.26
CA ARG A 15 -46.85 -39.66 -61.62
C ARG A 15 -45.89 -39.01 -62.64
N GLN A 16 -44.75 -38.64 -62.03
CA GLN A 16 -43.38 -39.06 -62.36
C GLN A 16 -42.51 -38.25 -63.35
N ARG A 17 -41.40 -37.81 -62.74
CA ARG A 17 -40.03 -37.69 -63.27
C ARG A 17 -39.77 -36.53 -64.23
N ARG A 18 -39.04 -35.54 -63.73
CA ARG A 18 -37.69 -35.21 -64.21
C ARG A 18 -36.92 -34.51 -63.09
N ALA A 19 -35.77 -35.09 -62.79
CA ALA A 19 -34.83 -34.59 -61.82
C ALA A 19 -34.05 -33.45 -62.48
N ASP A 20 -34.13 -32.25 -61.92
CA ASP A 20 -33.15 -31.21 -62.20
C ASP A 20 -32.43 -30.81 -60.92
N ARG A 21 -31.16 -31.19 -60.93
CA ARG A 21 -30.13 -30.88 -59.95
C ARG A 21 -30.00 -29.37 -59.82
N ARG A 22 -30.54 -28.79 -58.75
CA ARG A 22 -30.02 -27.54 -58.22
C ARG A 22 -29.52 -27.79 -56.79
N ARG A 23 -28.21 -28.02 -56.70
CA ARG A 23 -27.44 -28.02 -55.45
C ARG A 23 -27.62 -26.65 -54.77
N MET A 24 -28.62 -26.52 -53.92
CA MET A 24 -28.59 -25.51 -52.85
C MET A 24 -27.71 -26.10 -51.75
N ARG A 25 -26.47 -25.62 -51.72
CA ARG A 25 -25.53 -25.83 -50.62
C ARG A 25 -26.23 -25.43 -49.33
N GLU A 26 -26.47 -26.39 -48.45
CA GLU A 26 -26.67 -26.14 -47.02
C GLU A 26 -25.42 -25.39 -46.52
N THR A 27 -25.51 -24.07 -46.40
CA THR A 27 -24.61 -23.31 -45.54
C THR A 27 -25.03 -23.61 -44.10
N ARG A 28 -24.60 -24.76 -43.60
CA ARG A 28 -24.49 -24.99 -42.16
C ARG A 28 -23.56 -23.91 -41.60
N SER A 29 -24.16 -22.85 -41.06
CA SER A 29 -23.45 -21.88 -40.23
C SER A 29 -22.91 -22.64 -39.03
N ARG A 30 -21.66 -23.08 -39.14
CA ARG A 30 -20.84 -23.44 -37.98
C ARG A 30 -20.71 -22.15 -37.18
N ARG A 31 -21.58 -21.95 -36.19
CA ARG A 31 -21.27 -21.05 -35.07
C ARG A 31 -19.98 -21.59 -34.48
N ARG A 32 -18.85 -21.02 -34.92
CA ARG A 32 -17.60 -21.10 -34.17
C ARG A 32 -17.95 -20.51 -32.82
N ARG A 33 -18.11 -21.36 -31.81
CA ARG A 33 -17.98 -20.90 -30.44
C ARG A 33 -16.54 -20.42 -30.37
N THR A 34 -16.35 -19.11 -30.45
CA THR A 34 -15.19 -18.48 -29.84
C THR A 34 -15.26 -18.94 -28.40
N LEU A 35 -14.42 -19.92 -28.07
CA LEU A 35 -13.97 -20.07 -26.69
C LEU A 35 -13.26 -18.76 -26.43
N PHE A 36 -13.99 -17.79 -25.86
CA PHE A 36 -13.34 -16.84 -25.00
C PHE A 36 -12.74 -17.74 -23.92
N GLU A 37 -11.43 -17.92 -23.97
CA GLU A 37 -10.69 -18.21 -22.76
C GLU A 37 -11.20 -17.16 -21.78
N GLN A 38 -11.89 -17.61 -20.72
CA GLN A 38 -12.14 -16.75 -19.60
C GLN A 38 -10.73 -16.36 -19.16
N LEU A 39 -10.33 -15.13 -19.45
CA LEU A 39 -9.13 -14.55 -18.89
C LEU A 39 -9.21 -14.90 -17.41
N GLU A 40 -8.19 -15.59 -16.91
CA GLU A 40 -8.04 -15.86 -15.48
C GLU A 40 -8.33 -14.53 -14.75
N ASP A 41 -9.04 -14.58 -13.63
CA ASP A 41 -9.16 -13.40 -12.77
C ASP A 41 -7.73 -12.90 -12.54
N ARG A 42 -7.43 -11.73 -13.09
CA ARG A 42 -6.15 -11.08 -12.88
C ARG A 42 -6.16 -10.61 -11.44
N THR A 43 -5.75 -11.47 -10.50
CA THR A 43 -5.25 -11.02 -9.20
C THR A 43 -3.80 -10.59 -9.38
N LEU A 44 -3.52 -9.72 -10.35
CA LEU A 44 -2.23 -9.06 -10.46
C LEU A 44 -2.19 -8.00 -9.38
N LEU A 45 -1.06 -7.89 -8.67
CA LEU A 45 -0.77 -6.75 -7.81
C LEU A 45 -1.02 -5.47 -8.61
N ALA A 46 -1.96 -4.66 -8.15
CA ALA A 46 -2.29 -3.38 -8.76
C ALA A 46 -1.28 -2.35 -8.27
N ILE A 47 -0.65 -1.62 -9.19
CA ILE A 47 0.15 -0.45 -8.82
C ILE A 47 -0.82 0.71 -8.68
N VAL A 48 -1.00 1.20 -7.46
CA VAL A 48 -1.80 2.39 -7.15
C VAL A 48 -0.82 3.54 -6.92
N TRP A 49 -1.03 4.69 -7.56
CA TRP A 49 -0.15 5.83 -7.36
C TRP A 49 -0.90 7.14 -7.10
N TRP A 50 -0.24 8.00 -6.34
CA TRP A 50 -0.77 9.29 -5.93
C TRP A 50 -0.75 10.30 -7.08
N ASP A 51 -1.91 10.78 -7.52
CA ASP A 51 -2.04 11.79 -8.57
C ASP A 51 -2.42 13.18 -8.04
N GLY A 52 -2.82 13.27 -6.77
CA GLY A 52 -3.23 14.50 -6.12
C GLY A 52 -4.49 15.15 -6.72
N GLY A 53 -5.33 14.40 -7.43
CA GLY A 53 -6.50 14.90 -8.16
C GLY A 53 -7.53 15.62 -7.28
N ALA A 54 -7.59 15.33 -5.97
CA ALA A 54 -8.46 16.03 -5.02
C ALA A 54 -7.92 17.42 -4.63
N GLY A 55 -6.64 17.70 -4.87
CA GLY A 55 -5.97 18.92 -4.43
C GLY A 55 -5.81 19.02 -2.90
N THR A 56 -5.86 17.88 -2.21
CA THR A 56 -5.65 17.77 -0.77
C THR A 56 -4.42 16.92 -0.48
N SER A 57 -4.03 16.86 0.79
CA SER A 57 -2.95 16.01 1.29
C SER A 57 -3.48 14.80 2.05
N ASN A 58 -4.75 14.43 1.89
CA ASN A 58 -5.40 13.41 2.72
C ASN A 58 -5.36 12.04 2.04
N TRP A 59 -4.83 11.01 2.71
CA TRP A 59 -4.82 9.63 2.19
C TRP A 59 -6.23 9.12 1.89
N ASP A 60 -7.21 9.45 2.75
CA ASP A 60 -8.59 8.97 2.64
C ASP A 60 -9.40 9.64 1.51
N ASP A 61 -8.86 10.66 0.83
CA ASP A 61 -9.52 11.28 -0.31
C ASP A 61 -9.23 10.46 -1.57
N ALA A 62 -10.18 9.60 -1.96
CA ALA A 62 -10.02 8.67 -3.07
C ALA A 62 -9.52 9.33 -4.36
N ALA A 63 -9.98 10.56 -4.66
CA ALA A 63 -9.56 11.33 -5.84
C ALA A 63 -8.10 11.81 -5.83
N ASN A 64 -7.29 11.48 -4.81
CA ASN A 64 -5.83 11.65 -4.86
C ASN A 64 -5.09 10.42 -5.39
N TRP A 65 -5.81 9.34 -5.69
CA TRP A 65 -5.28 8.08 -6.19
C TRP A 65 -5.81 7.85 -7.59
N ILE A 66 -5.04 7.16 -8.42
CA ILE A 66 -5.54 6.81 -9.74
C ILE A 66 -6.69 5.80 -9.72
N ASP A 67 -7.62 5.97 -10.64
CA ASP A 67 -8.50 4.90 -11.13
C ASP A 67 -7.66 3.76 -11.76
N VAL A 68 -7.48 2.67 -11.03
CA VAL A 68 -6.69 1.50 -11.45
C VAL A 68 -7.50 0.54 -12.32
N ASP A 69 -8.81 0.43 -12.12
CA ASP A 69 -9.66 -0.55 -12.80
C ASP A 69 -10.33 0.00 -14.08
N GLY A 70 -10.22 1.32 -14.29
CA GLY A 70 -10.71 2.06 -15.44
C GLY A 70 -12.23 2.20 -15.44
N ASP A 71 -12.90 2.05 -14.30
CA ASP A 71 -14.35 2.17 -14.16
C ASP A 71 -14.84 3.63 -14.09
N GLY A 72 -13.92 4.58 -13.98
CA GLY A 72 -14.15 6.01 -13.86
C GLY A 72 -14.28 6.50 -12.42
N LEU A 73 -13.94 5.68 -11.43
CA LEU A 73 -13.87 6.02 -10.02
C LEU A 73 -12.44 5.81 -9.51
N ASP A 74 -11.95 6.80 -8.75
CA ASP A 74 -10.68 6.67 -8.06
C ASP A 74 -10.86 5.81 -6.80
N ASP A 75 -9.93 4.87 -6.57
CA ASP A 75 -9.97 3.90 -5.48
C ASP A 75 -8.86 4.12 -4.46
N LEU A 76 -9.19 3.93 -3.18
CA LEU A 76 -8.18 3.92 -2.11
C LEU A 76 -7.32 2.66 -2.21
N PRO A 77 -6.01 2.75 -1.92
CA PRO A 77 -5.16 1.57 -1.81
C PRO A 77 -5.68 0.56 -0.78
N GLY A 78 -5.56 -0.72 -1.14
CA GLY A 78 -5.87 -1.87 -0.31
C GLY A 78 -4.70 -2.83 -0.13
N LEU A 79 -4.94 -3.90 0.64
CA LEU A 79 -3.92 -4.82 1.15
C LEU A 79 -3.07 -5.53 0.08
N ASN A 80 -3.53 -5.57 -1.16
CA ASN A 80 -2.84 -6.24 -2.28
C ASN A 80 -2.18 -5.24 -3.24
N ASP A 81 -2.21 -3.95 -2.91
CA ASP A 81 -1.76 -2.92 -3.83
C ASP A 81 -0.33 -2.50 -3.53
N ASP A 82 0.44 -2.33 -4.60
CA ASP A 82 1.76 -1.71 -4.56
C ASP A 82 1.59 -0.21 -4.71
N VAL A 83 1.88 0.55 -3.65
CA VAL A 83 1.59 1.98 -3.59
C VAL A 83 2.83 2.80 -3.94
N ILE A 84 2.67 3.76 -4.86
CA ILE A 84 3.70 4.73 -5.20
C ILE A 84 3.21 6.15 -4.88
N ILE A 85 3.98 6.89 -4.08
CA ILE A 85 3.73 8.31 -3.80
C ILE A 85 4.94 9.09 -4.28
N ASN A 86 4.82 9.73 -5.43
CA ASN A 86 5.93 10.43 -6.08
C ASN A 86 5.37 11.45 -7.08
N ASP A 87 5.74 12.74 -6.95
CA ASP A 87 5.35 13.77 -7.93
C ASP A 87 6.22 13.78 -9.20
N GLY A 88 7.30 13.00 -9.22
CA GLY A 88 8.26 12.90 -10.32
C GLY A 88 9.26 14.06 -10.41
N ASP A 89 9.23 15.01 -9.48
CA ASP A 89 10.16 16.14 -9.40
C ASP A 89 10.97 16.09 -8.10
N ALA A 90 12.23 15.65 -8.23
CA ALA A 90 13.17 15.54 -7.12
C ALA A 90 13.51 16.86 -6.39
N ASN A 91 12.97 18.00 -6.83
CA ASN A 91 13.17 19.31 -6.18
C ASN A 91 11.94 19.81 -5.41
N THR A 92 10.82 19.09 -5.50
CA THR A 92 9.62 19.36 -4.72
C THR A 92 9.42 18.26 -3.70
N THR A 93 8.71 18.62 -2.63
CA THR A 93 8.22 17.64 -1.66
C THR A 93 6.80 18.03 -1.30
N PHE A 94 5.95 17.02 -1.10
CA PHE A 94 4.64 17.21 -0.50
C PHE A 94 4.40 16.22 0.64
N THR A 95 3.30 16.42 1.36
CA THR A 95 2.92 15.55 2.48
C THR A 95 1.63 14.81 2.15
N VAL A 96 1.62 13.51 2.41
CA VAL A 96 0.41 12.68 2.49
C VAL A 96 0.11 12.39 3.95
N ASN A 97 -1.12 12.67 4.38
CA ASN A 97 -1.54 12.57 5.76
C ASN A 97 -2.43 11.35 5.98
N ILE A 98 -2.06 10.55 6.98
CA ILE A 98 -2.90 9.53 7.61
C ILE A 98 -3.24 10.03 9.01
N SER A 99 -4.47 10.52 9.19
CA SER A 99 -4.93 11.10 10.46
C SER A 99 -5.91 10.20 11.23
N GLY A 100 -6.40 9.14 10.58
CA GLY A 100 -7.36 8.16 11.08
C GLY A 100 -7.39 6.91 10.20
N GLY A 101 -8.32 5.99 10.49
CA GLY A 101 -8.49 4.77 9.70
C GLY A 101 -7.39 3.72 9.86
N THR A 102 -7.51 2.65 9.08
CA THR A 102 -6.53 1.57 8.96
C THR A 102 -6.30 1.29 7.49
N HIS A 103 -5.05 1.47 7.06
CA HIS A 103 -4.63 1.41 5.67
C HIS A 103 -3.64 0.27 5.54
N GLY A 104 -4.01 -0.77 4.81
CA GLY A 104 -3.12 -1.90 4.53
C GLY A 104 -2.69 -1.85 3.07
N VAL A 105 -1.41 -2.07 2.80
CA VAL A 105 -0.82 -2.08 1.46
C VAL A 105 0.15 -3.26 1.31
N ASN A 106 0.38 -3.71 0.08
CA ASN A 106 1.40 -4.73 -0.17
C ASN A 106 2.80 -4.11 -0.03
N THR A 107 3.11 -3.11 -0.85
CA THR A 107 4.34 -2.30 -0.76
C THR A 107 4.01 -0.81 -0.73
N LEU A 108 4.95 -0.02 -0.24
CA LEU A 108 4.88 1.44 -0.23
C LEU A 108 6.23 2.02 -0.66
N ASP A 109 6.26 2.63 -1.84
CA ASP A 109 7.37 3.41 -2.37
C ASP A 109 7.00 4.90 -2.33
N CYS A 110 7.41 5.59 -1.26
CA CYS A 110 7.06 6.99 -1.03
C CYS A 110 8.31 7.86 -1.16
N HIS A 111 8.37 8.67 -2.21
CA HIS A 111 9.50 9.58 -2.48
C HIS A 111 9.32 10.94 -1.77
N GLU A 112 8.26 11.04 -0.97
CA GLU A 112 7.70 12.25 -0.39
C GLU A 112 7.68 12.15 1.15
N GLN A 113 6.94 13.06 1.81
CA GLN A 113 6.65 12.93 3.24
C GLN A 113 5.34 12.18 3.49
N LEU A 114 5.41 11.11 4.29
CA LEU A 114 4.22 10.49 4.89
C LEU A 114 4.07 10.95 6.35
N ASP A 115 2.93 11.54 6.70
CA ASP A 115 2.59 11.91 8.08
C ASP A 115 1.48 11.01 8.64
N VAL A 116 1.88 10.07 9.48
CA VAL A 116 1.00 9.18 10.25
C VAL A 116 0.76 9.81 11.62
N SER A 117 -0.02 10.89 11.60
CA SER A 117 -0.39 11.67 12.79
C SER A 117 -1.53 11.03 13.58
N GLY A 118 -2.21 10.02 13.02
CA GLY A 118 -3.21 9.17 13.64
C GLY A 118 -3.43 7.92 12.77
N GLY A 119 -4.49 7.15 13.04
CA GLY A 119 -4.78 5.94 12.26
C GLY A 119 -3.65 4.90 12.28
N SER A 120 -3.59 4.11 11.22
CA SER A 120 -2.57 3.06 11.04
C SER A 120 -2.24 2.82 9.57
N VAL A 121 -0.98 2.50 9.31
CA VAL A 121 -0.47 1.94 8.05
C VAL A 121 0.12 0.56 8.32
N ASP A 122 -0.33 -0.45 7.59
CA ASP A 122 0.13 -1.84 7.64
C ASP A 122 0.80 -2.18 6.30
N ILE A 123 2.09 -2.51 6.35
CA ILE A 123 2.92 -2.77 5.17
C ILE A 123 3.27 -4.25 5.14
N ALA A 124 2.83 -4.97 4.09
CA ALA A 124 3.00 -6.41 4.01
C ALA A 124 4.39 -6.86 3.56
N ASP A 125 5.03 -6.11 2.65
CA ASP A 125 6.29 -6.45 2.00
C ASP A 125 7.26 -5.25 1.97
N THR A 126 8.51 -5.50 1.54
CA THR A 126 9.63 -4.57 1.59
C THR A 126 9.30 -3.24 0.91
N SER A 127 9.54 -2.14 1.63
CA SER A 127 9.08 -0.81 1.28
C SER A 127 10.13 0.26 1.60
N GLU A 128 10.00 1.42 0.96
CA GLU A 128 10.91 2.55 1.12
C GLU A 128 10.12 3.87 1.25
N ILE A 129 10.52 4.72 2.18
CA ILE A 129 9.94 6.05 2.37
C ILE A 129 11.06 7.07 2.52
N THR A 130 11.03 8.17 1.77
CA THR A 130 12.00 9.27 1.94
C THR A 130 11.90 9.88 3.34
N SER A 131 10.72 10.39 3.68
CA SER A 131 10.46 11.03 4.97
C SER A 131 9.20 10.50 5.65
N LEU A 132 9.35 10.06 6.90
CA LEU A 132 8.24 9.57 7.73
C LEU A 132 8.11 10.42 8.98
N THR A 133 6.90 10.91 9.24
CA THR A 133 6.49 11.37 10.57
C THR A 133 5.48 10.38 11.14
N LEU A 134 5.84 9.72 12.24
CA LEU A 134 4.94 8.85 13.00
C LEU A 134 4.63 9.51 14.33
N ARG A 135 3.47 10.17 14.43
CA ARG A 135 3.09 10.97 15.60
C ARG A 135 1.72 10.58 16.14
N GLY A 136 1.70 9.57 17.01
CA GLY A 136 0.46 9.10 17.64
C GLY A 136 -0.44 8.23 16.75
N GLY A 137 0.02 7.85 15.57
CA GLY A 137 -0.53 6.75 14.77
C GLY A 137 0.28 5.45 14.92
N THR A 138 0.00 4.48 14.07
CA THR A 138 0.63 3.14 14.10
C THR A 138 1.24 2.77 12.75
N LEU A 139 2.51 2.34 12.75
CA LEU A 139 3.12 1.57 11.66
C LEU A 139 3.10 0.09 12.06
N SER A 140 2.63 -0.77 11.16
CA SER A 140 2.44 -2.21 11.38
C SER A 140 2.82 -3.03 10.15
N GLY A 141 2.58 -4.33 10.20
CA GLY A 141 2.84 -5.25 9.08
C GLY A 141 4.17 -6.01 9.19
N ALA A 142 4.32 -6.99 8.30
CA ALA A 142 5.47 -7.88 8.25
C ALA A 142 6.60 -7.34 7.34
N GLY A 143 6.30 -6.32 6.52
CA GLY A 143 7.25 -5.72 5.60
C GLY A 143 8.39 -4.98 6.29
N ASP A 144 9.59 -5.14 5.75
CA ASP A 144 10.72 -4.31 6.09
C ASP A 144 10.53 -2.91 5.48
N LEU A 145 10.80 -1.86 6.27
CA LEU A 145 10.66 -0.47 5.86
C LEU A 145 12.02 0.22 5.98
N THR A 146 12.50 0.81 4.90
CA THR A 146 13.68 1.68 4.92
C THR A 146 13.26 3.15 4.83
N ILE A 147 13.80 3.98 5.72
CA ILE A 147 13.60 5.43 5.70
C ILE A 147 14.91 6.09 5.28
N THR A 148 14.91 6.80 4.16
CA THR A 148 16.16 7.19 3.47
C THR A 148 16.63 8.61 3.77
N ASP A 149 15.78 9.48 4.31
CA ASP A 149 16.16 10.85 4.69
C ASP A 149 15.82 11.17 6.16
N GLN A 150 14.55 11.32 6.50
CA GLN A 150 14.15 11.75 7.85
C GLN A 150 13.04 10.87 8.44
N PHE A 151 13.27 10.37 9.65
CA PHE A 151 12.25 9.74 10.48
C PHE A 151 11.99 10.55 11.74
N THR A 152 10.80 11.13 11.88
CA THR A 152 10.34 11.72 13.14
C THR A 152 9.40 10.75 13.83
N TRP A 153 9.81 10.23 14.99
CA TRP A 153 9.01 9.29 15.76
C TRP A 153 8.63 9.91 17.09
N GLU A 154 7.33 10.09 17.34
CA GLU A 154 6.82 10.80 18.51
C GLU A 154 5.46 10.26 18.98
N GLY A 155 5.14 10.50 20.24
CA GLY A 155 3.77 10.38 20.73
C GLY A 155 2.99 11.69 20.65
N ARG A 156 1.70 11.62 20.96
CA ARG A 156 0.82 12.76 21.24
C ARG A 156 -0.01 12.47 22.50
N PRO A 157 -0.77 13.45 23.04
CA PRO A 157 -1.65 13.20 24.18
C PRO A 157 -2.57 11.99 23.93
N ASN A 158 -2.56 11.03 24.85
CA ASN A 158 -3.37 9.81 24.82
C ASN A 158 -3.13 8.86 23.62
N ALA A 159 -2.05 9.04 22.85
CA ALA A 159 -1.73 8.16 21.74
C ALA A 159 -0.21 8.14 21.49
N PRO A 160 0.49 7.04 21.82
CA PRO A 160 1.90 6.89 21.48
C PRO A 160 2.08 6.73 19.97
N GLY A 161 3.22 7.15 19.44
CA GLY A 161 3.67 6.69 18.12
C GLY A 161 4.06 5.23 18.23
N THR A 162 3.33 4.34 17.57
CA THR A 162 3.48 2.88 17.74
C THR A 162 4.06 2.26 16.48
N MET A 163 5.11 1.45 16.64
CA MET A 163 5.61 0.57 15.60
C MET A 163 5.41 -0.87 16.06
N THR A 164 4.70 -1.68 15.30
CA THR A 164 4.41 -3.08 15.59
C THR A 164 4.55 -3.97 14.35
N GLY A 165 4.19 -5.24 14.46
CA GLY A 165 4.42 -6.24 13.43
C GLY A 165 5.85 -6.79 13.46
N THR A 166 6.13 -7.77 12.59
CA THR A 166 7.38 -8.53 12.60
C THR A 166 8.47 -7.96 11.70
N GLY A 167 8.16 -6.93 10.91
CA GLY A 167 9.13 -6.32 10.00
C GLY A 167 10.24 -5.54 10.72
N THR A 168 11.20 -5.05 9.96
CA THR A 168 12.28 -4.18 10.42
C THR A 168 12.08 -2.77 9.90
N THR A 169 12.11 -1.75 10.77
CA THR A 169 12.27 -0.35 10.36
C THR A 169 13.74 0.02 10.39
N THR A 170 14.30 0.46 9.28
CA THR A 170 15.70 0.89 9.17
C THR A 170 15.76 2.38 8.85
N VAL A 171 16.45 3.16 9.68
CA VAL A 171 16.89 4.51 9.33
C VAL A 171 18.22 4.38 8.60
N ALA A 172 18.21 4.66 7.29
CA ALA A 172 19.30 4.35 6.38
C ALA A 172 20.59 5.15 6.69
N ALA A 173 21.72 4.67 6.16
CA ALA A 173 22.98 5.41 6.25
C ALA A 173 22.82 6.82 5.66
N GLY A 174 23.17 7.86 6.43
CA GLY A 174 22.99 9.26 6.07
C GLY A 174 21.65 9.87 6.48
N ALA A 175 20.67 9.05 6.87
CA ALA A 175 19.37 9.50 7.34
C ALA A 175 19.39 9.89 8.83
N THR A 176 18.37 10.63 9.26
CA THR A 176 18.22 11.11 10.64
C THR A 176 16.95 10.57 11.31
N LEU A 177 17.07 10.07 12.54
CA LEU A 177 15.96 9.76 13.44
C LEU A 177 15.79 10.86 14.49
N ASN A 178 14.69 11.61 14.43
CA ASN A 178 14.34 12.62 15.41
C ASN A 178 13.41 12.04 16.50
N LEU A 179 13.89 12.07 17.74
CA LEU A 179 13.15 11.66 18.93
C LEU A 179 12.90 12.89 19.82
N SER A 180 11.85 13.66 19.50
CA SER A 180 11.53 14.94 20.15
C SER A 180 10.22 14.93 20.96
N GLY A 181 9.88 16.01 21.66
CA GLY A 181 8.61 16.07 22.42
C GLY A 181 8.56 15.20 23.69
N THR A 182 7.38 15.10 24.30
CA THR A 182 7.21 14.65 25.70
C THR A 182 6.27 13.46 25.90
N TYR A 183 5.82 12.84 24.81
CA TYR A 183 4.90 11.70 24.86
C TYR A 183 5.61 10.41 24.47
N SER A 184 5.13 9.29 25.01
CA SER A 184 5.75 7.97 24.84
C SER A 184 5.72 7.49 23.39
N ARG A 185 6.70 6.64 23.09
CA ARG A 185 6.82 5.86 21.86
C ARG A 185 6.78 4.39 22.21
N VAL A 186 6.26 3.56 21.31
CA VAL A 186 6.13 2.11 21.54
C VAL A 186 6.69 1.36 20.34
N LEU A 187 7.70 0.52 20.58
CA LEU A 187 8.13 -0.53 19.66
C LEU A 187 7.61 -1.85 20.22
N ASP A 188 6.77 -2.55 19.46
CA ASP A 188 6.01 -3.72 19.91
C ASP A 188 6.22 -4.90 18.95
N GLY A 189 7.15 -5.80 19.30
CA GLY A 189 7.51 -6.98 18.49
C GLY A 189 8.27 -6.67 17.19
N ARG A 190 8.43 -5.40 16.83
CA ARG A 190 9.14 -4.92 15.65
C ARG A 190 10.62 -4.65 15.94
N ARG A 191 11.47 -4.72 14.92
CA ARG A 191 12.87 -4.28 14.98
C ARG A 191 13.03 -2.86 14.47
N LEU A 192 13.81 -2.02 15.16
CA LEU A 192 14.26 -0.69 14.74
C LEU A 192 15.78 -0.67 14.64
N VAL A 193 16.33 -0.24 13.50
CA VAL A 193 17.76 -0.15 13.24
C VAL A 193 18.16 1.29 12.89
N ILE A 194 19.12 1.84 13.63
CA ILE A 194 19.89 3.03 13.22
C ILE A 194 21.13 2.53 12.49
N ALA A 195 21.17 2.67 11.17
CA ALA A 195 22.18 2.01 10.33
C ALA A 195 23.60 2.56 10.51
N GLU A 196 24.59 1.67 10.35
CA GLU A 196 26.00 2.04 10.22
C GLU A 196 26.29 2.76 8.88
N ALA A 197 27.49 3.33 8.76
CA ALA A 197 27.92 3.97 7.53
C ALA A 197 28.02 2.95 6.38
N THR A 198 27.56 3.32 5.19
CA THR A 198 27.60 2.45 4.00
C THR A 198 28.18 3.21 2.81
N GLY A 199 29.29 2.71 2.26
CA GLY A 199 29.97 3.37 1.13
C GLY A 199 30.44 4.78 1.49
N THR A 200 29.93 5.79 0.78
CA THR A 200 30.19 7.22 1.07
C THR A 200 29.14 7.85 1.98
N ALA A 201 28.02 7.19 2.25
CA ALA A 201 27.01 7.69 3.17
C ALA A 201 27.52 7.53 4.61
N PRO A 202 27.44 8.58 5.44
CA PRO A 202 27.81 8.47 6.85
C PRO A 202 26.84 7.53 7.57
N ALA A 203 27.15 7.19 8.82
CA ALA A 203 26.21 6.47 9.67
C ALA A 203 24.91 7.27 9.83
N ALA A 204 23.79 6.57 10.04
CA ALA A 204 22.55 7.20 10.46
C ALA A 204 22.73 7.90 11.82
N GLU A 205 22.02 9.00 12.04
CA GLU A 205 22.07 9.75 13.31
C GLU A 205 20.69 9.78 13.97
N ALA A 206 20.57 9.20 15.16
CA ALA A 206 19.41 9.36 16.02
C ALA A 206 19.67 10.45 17.06
N ILE A 207 18.80 11.44 17.12
CA ILE A 207 18.90 12.60 18.01
C ILE A 207 17.73 12.59 18.97
N TRP A 208 18.01 12.38 20.26
CA TRP A 208 17.02 12.36 21.32
C TRP A 208 17.05 13.63 22.16
N THR A 209 16.22 14.60 21.75
CA THR A 209 16.01 15.87 22.44
C THR A 209 14.76 15.88 23.32
N GLY A 210 13.81 14.97 23.06
CA GLY A 210 12.56 14.87 23.80
C GLY A 210 12.71 14.42 25.26
N SER A 211 11.69 14.64 26.08
CA SER A 211 11.63 14.21 27.48
C SER A 211 10.52 13.18 27.67
N SER A 212 10.76 11.97 27.19
CA SER A 212 9.80 10.86 27.23
C SER A 212 10.50 9.51 27.09
N ASN A 213 9.72 8.44 27.22
CA ASN A 213 10.25 7.07 27.18
C ASN A 213 10.06 6.45 25.79
N ILE A 214 10.97 5.55 25.44
CA ILE A 214 10.75 4.51 24.41
C ILE A 214 10.40 3.23 25.15
N MET A 215 9.20 2.70 24.88
CA MET A 215 8.74 1.42 25.39
C MET A 215 9.08 0.33 24.38
N LEU A 216 9.74 -0.74 24.83
CA LEU A 216 10.06 -1.92 24.03
C LEU A 216 9.25 -3.12 24.56
N ASP A 217 8.27 -3.57 23.81
CA ASP A 217 7.33 -4.61 24.21
C ASP A 217 7.37 -5.83 23.28
N ASN A 218 6.91 -6.98 23.78
CA ASN A 218 6.69 -8.21 23.03
C ASN A 218 7.86 -8.68 22.15
N GLY A 219 9.10 -8.56 22.64
CA GLY A 219 10.29 -8.99 21.90
C GLY A 219 10.81 -7.97 20.90
N ALA A 220 10.44 -6.70 21.05
CA ALA A 220 10.98 -5.61 20.26
C ALA A 220 12.51 -5.53 20.32
N GLU A 221 13.12 -5.20 19.20
CA GLU A 221 14.58 -5.08 19.06
C GLU A 221 14.94 -3.66 18.63
N PHE A 222 15.72 -2.96 19.44
CA PHE A 222 16.26 -1.65 19.08
C PHE A 222 17.78 -1.73 18.95
N GLU A 223 18.27 -1.63 17.72
CA GLU A 223 19.69 -1.66 17.39
C GLU A 223 20.23 -0.28 16.98
N ASN A 224 21.27 0.16 17.65
CA ASN A 224 22.10 1.28 17.23
C ASN A 224 23.43 0.78 16.63
N ALA A 225 23.51 0.78 15.30
CA ALA A 225 24.76 0.58 14.55
C ALA A 225 25.37 1.90 14.05
N GLY A 226 24.59 2.98 14.03
CA GLY A 226 25.02 4.32 13.68
C GLY A 226 25.43 5.19 14.87
N THR A 227 24.92 6.42 14.94
CA THR A 227 25.10 7.32 16.09
C THR A 227 23.76 7.50 16.78
N PHE A 228 23.75 7.36 18.11
CA PHE A 228 22.63 7.70 18.96
C PHE A 228 23.08 8.74 19.98
N ASP A 229 22.59 9.96 19.80
CA ASP A 229 22.92 11.15 20.59
C ASP A 229 21.76 11.48 21.54
N ILE A 230 21.98 11.28 22.84
CA ILE A 230 20.98 11.50 23.88
C ILE A 230 21.24 12.85 24.54
N GLN A 231 20.43 13.85 24.20
CA GLN A 231 20.61 15.25 24.61
C GLN A 231 19.67 15.67 25.76
N SER A 232 18.82 14.77 26.25
CA SER A 232 17.80 15.03 27.27
C SER A 232 18.04 14.20 28.53
N GLU A 233 18.00 14.87 29.69
CA GLU A 233 18.20 14.26 31.01
C GLU A 233 16.97 13.47 31.53
N TYR A 234 15.84 13.52 30.81
CA TYR A 234 14.57 12.91 31.20
C TYR A 234 14.09 11.90 30.15
N THR A 235 14.96 10.95 29.80
CA THR A 235 14.69 9.92 28.80
C THR A 235 15.04 8.53 29.33
N THR A 236 14.25 7.54 28.94
CA THR A 236 14.54 6.13 29.25
C THR A 236 14.09 5.21 28.13
N ILE A 237 14.85 4.14 27.92
CA ILE A 237 14.41 2.97 27.14
C ILE A 237 13.97 1.92 28.15
N GLN A 238 12.72 1.47 28.07
CA GLN A 238 12.11 0.61 29.08
C GLN A 238 11.43 -0.57 28.42
N HIS A 239 11.51 -1.73 29.06
CA HIS A 239 10.60 -2.84 28.75
C HIS A 239 9.29 -2.63 29.51
N GLY A 240 8.14 -2.65 28.82
CA GLY A 240 6.82 -2.40 29.43
C GLY A 240 6.31 -3.51 30.35
N GLY A 241 7.08 -4.59 30.52
CA GLY A 241 6.87 -5.60 31.56
C GLY A 241 5.98 -6.77 31.15
N ASN A 242 5.57 -6.84 29.88
CA ASN A 242 4.78 -7.94 29.32
C ASN A 242 5.40 -8.46 28.01
N GLY A 243 5.15 -9.74 27.71
CA GLY A 243 5.54 -10.37 26.45
C GLY A 243 6.95 -10.96 26.43
N ALA A 244 7.44 -11.25 25.23
CA ALA A 244 8.82 -11.68 25.02
C ALA A 244 9.81 -10.58 25.44
N VAL A 245 11.01 -10.98 25.85
CA VAL A 245 12.05 -10.06 26.31
C VAL A 245 12.54 -9.23 25.13
N SER A 246 12.45 -7.91 25.26
CA SER A 246 12.95 -6.95 24.29
C SER A 246 14.45 -6.70 24.48
N THR A 247 15.14 -6.31 23.41
CA THR A 247 16.58 -6.05 23.43
C THR A 247 16.92 -4.66 22.92
N PHE A 248 17.88 -4.01 23.59
CA PHE A 248 18.61 -2.88 23.04
C PHE A 248 20.06 -3.29 22.82
N SER A 249 20.58 -3.09 21.60
CA SER A 249 21.96 -3.39 21.24
C SER A 249 22.64 -2.17 20.65
N ASN A 250 23.90 -1.95 21.02
CA ASN A 250 24.71 -0.85 20.52
C ASN A 250 26.04 -1.39 19.96
N THR A 251 26.18 -1.37 18.64
CA THR A 251 27.43 -1.64 17.92
C THR A 251 28.08 -0.35 17.38
N GLY A 252 27.30 0.74 17.29
CA GLY A 252 27.74 2.06 16.90
C GLY A 252 28.14 2.97 18.08
N THR A 253 27.93 4.27 17.90
CA THR A 253 28.23 5.31 18.91
C THR A 253 26.98 5.64 19.71
N LEU A 254 27.10 5.59 21.04
CA LEU A 254 26.13 6.12 21.99
C LEU A 254 26.79 7.27 22.76
N ARG A 255 26.20 8.46 22.75
CA ARG A 255 26.76 9.65 23.42
C ARG A 255 25.69 10.50 24.09
#